data_AF-A0A165XSV3-F1
#
_entry.id   AF-A0A165XSV3-F1
#
_cell.length_a   1.000
_cell.length_b   1.000
_cell.length_c   1.000
_cell.angle_alpha   90.00
_cell.angle_beta   90.00
_cell.angle_gamma   90.00
#
_symmetry.space_group_name_H-M   'P 1'
#
loop_
_entity.id
_entity.type
_entity.pdbx_description
1 polymer ?
#
loop_
_entity_poly.entity_id
_entity_poly.type
_entity_poly.pdbx_seq_one_letter_code
_entity_poly.pdbx_strand_id
1 'polypeptide(L)'
;MSRSAIIFARADAADSDNMEVANVCVRIINAYTRVAAALGMRSGKNALRKDFRQAARRHWYRTLKTLRELPPRDQRTTRRRSQLIDAWERLGVALKLEEINEKTDYEREVKKAAQLCAWVQCEYHEKKPPQPTRACVGCGETRYCSRACQQKCVLSLC
;
A
#
# COMPACT_ATOMS: atom_id res chain seq x y z
N MET A 1 7.97 2.99 -3.07
CA MET A 1 8.12 2.46 -1.71
C MET A 1 7.17 1.30 -1.43
N SER A 2 5.84 1.47 -1.53
CA SER A 2 4.85 0.42 -1.26
C SER A 2 4.94 -0.80 -2.19
N ARG A 3 5.01 -0.59 -3.51
CA ARG A 3 5.18 -1.68 -4.49
C ARG A 3 6.49 -2.47 -4.27
N SER A 4 7.58 -1.77 -3.97
CA SER A 4 8.90 -2.38 -3.70
C SER A 4 8.86 -3.27 -2.46
N ALA A 5 8.16 -2.86 -1.39
CA ALA A 5 8.00 -3.68 -0.19
C ALA A 5 7.20 -4.97 -0.44
N ILE A 6 6.18 -4.92 -1.32
CA ILE A 6 5.36 -6.08 -1.69
C ILE A 6 6.12 -7.05 -2.60
N ILE A 7 6.86 -6.53 -3.58
CA ILE A 7 7.73 -7.34 -4.46
C ILE A 7 8.81 -8.01 -3.62
N PHE A 8 9.42 -7.26 -2.71
CA PHE A 8 10.45 -7.74 -1.80
C PHE A 8 9.95 -8.89 -0.89
N ALA A 9 8.76 -8.76 -0.32
CA ALA A 9 8.19 -9.79 0.54
C ALA A 9 7.76 -11.06 -0.22
N ARG A 10 7.76 -11.04 -1.56
CA ARG A 10 7.42 -12.16 -2.44
C ARG A 10 8.63 -12.83 -3.11
N ALA A 11 9.83 -12.25 -3.00
CA ALA A 11 11.03 -12.79 -3.63
C ALA A 11 11.48 -14.09 -2.96
N ASP A 12 11.82 -15.11 -3.77
CA ASP A 12 12.22 -16.43 -3.27
C ASP A 12 13.64 -16.45 -2.68
N ALA A 13 13.86 -17.40 -1.78
CA ALA A 13 15.03 -17.49 -0.91
C ALA A 13 16.33 -17.99 -1.59
N ALA A 14 16.36 -18.11 -2.92
CA ALA A 14 17.47 -18.74 -3.64
C ALA A 14 18.78 -17.92 -3.66
N ASP A 15 18.75 -16.61 -3.37
CA ASP A 15 19.96 -15.78 -3.37
C ASP A 15 20.46 -15.43 -1.96
N SER A 16 21.73 -15.74 -1.70
CA SER A 16 22.51 -15.26 -0.56
C SER A 16 22.54 -13.72 -0.48
N ASP A 17 22.41 -13.03 -1.62
CA ASP A 17 22.31 -11.56 -1.75
C ASP A 17 21.04 -10.95 -1.11
N ASN A 18 19.98 -11.73 -0.91
CA ASN A 18 18.72 -11.22 -0.36
C ASN A 18 18.81 -10.79 1.12
N MET A 19 19.90 -11.09 1.82
CA MET A 19 20.12 -10.59 3.20
C MET A 19 20.41 -9.10 3.23
N GLU A 20 21.12 -8.60 2.24
CA GLU A 20 21.50 -7.20 2.13
C GLU A 20 20.30 -6.33 1.75
N VAL A 21 19.43 -6.82 0.87
CA VAL A 21 18.23 -6.09 0.39
C VAL A 21 17.15 -5.94 1.49
N ALA A 22 16.92 -6.97 2.32
CA ALA A 22 16.01 -6.87 3.48
C ALA A 22 16.44 -5.76 4.44
N ASN A 23 17.75 -5.68 4.63
CA ASN A 23 18.38 -4.66 5.45
C ASN A 23 18.20 -3.27 4.81
N VAL A 24 18.28 -3.15 3.48
CA VAL A 24 18.06 -1.88 2.77
C VAL A 24 16.64 -1.34 2.98
N CYS A 25 15.58 -2.14 2.81
CA CYS A 25 14.21 -1.65 3.01
C CYS A 25 13.99 -1.16 4.45
N VAL A 26 14.42 -1.93 5.45
CA VAL A 26 14.32 -1.55 6.86
C VAL A 26 15.13 -0.28 7.15
N ARG A 27 16.36 -0.17 6.60
CA ARG A 27 17.20 1.03 6.74
C ARG A 27 16.54 2.27 6.15
N ILE A 28 15.95 2.16 4.95
CA ILE A 28 15.23 3.25 4.30
C ILE A 28 14.04 3.68 5.17
N ILE A 29 13.21 2.73 5.62
CA ILE A 29 12.06 3.03 6.49
C ILE A 29 12.53 3.75 7.75
N ASN A 30 13.58 3.25 8.41
CA ASN A 30 14.15 3.87 9.60
C ASN A 30 14.67 5.29 9.34
N ALA A 31 15.28 5.54 8.18
CA ALA A 31 15.71 6.90 7.80
C ALA A 31 14.50 7.84 7.67
N TYR A 32 13.43 7.41 7.00
CA TYR A 32 12.19 8.17 6.92
C TYR A 32 11.52 8.36 8.28
N THR A 33 11.60 7.38 9.19
CA THR A 33 11.12 7.52 10.58
C THR A 33 11.89 8.60 11.33
N ARG A 34 13.21 8.68 11.17
CA ARG A 34 14.03 9.76 11.75
C ARG A 34 13.65 11.11 11.17
N VAL A 35 13.42 11.21 9.87
CA VAL A 35 12.94 12.43 9.21
C VAL A 35 11.56 12.83 9.76
N ALA A 36 10.62 11.88 9.88
CA ALA A 36 9.30 12.13 10.48
C ALA A 36 9.41 12.67 11.91
N ALA A 37 10.25 12.06 12.73
CA ALA A 37 10.49 12.50 14.10
C ALA A 37 11.11 13.90 14.15
N ALA A 38 12.13 14.17 13.31
CA ALA A 38 12.77 15.48 13.21
C ALA A 38 11.78 16.58 12.76
N LEU A 39 10.93 16.28 11.77
CA LEU A 39 9.85 17.18 11.35
C LEU A 39 8.81 17.38 12.46
N GLY A 40 8.64 16.37 13.32
CA GLY A 40 7.74 16.38 14.46
C GLY A 40 8.18 17.29 15.62
N MET A 41 9.50 17.43 15.80
CA MET A 41 10.13 18.28 16.84
C MET A 41 10.18 19.77 16.46
N ARG A 42 10.05 20.11 15.18
CA ARG A 42 10.00 21.52 14.73
C ARG A 42 8.65 22.14 15.12
N SER A 43 8.68 23.26 15.85
CA SER A 43 7.49 24.05 16.19
C SER A 43 6.94 24.81 14.97
N GLY A 44 5.64 25.11 14.97
CA GLY A 44 4.94 25.86 13.93
C GLY A 44 4.33 25.01 12.81
N LYS A 45 3.45 25.62 12.00
CA LYS A 45 2.79 25.03 10.82
C LYS A 45 3.83 24.48 9.83
N ASN A 46 4.28 23.25 10.04
CA ASN A 46 5.28 22.60 9.22
C ASN A 46 4.60 21.96 8.00
N ALA A 47 4.50 22.72 6.90
CA ALA A 47 3.91 22.26 5.65
C ALA A 47 4.56 20.94 5.17
N LEU A 48 5.89 20.84 5.27
CA LEU A 48 6.63 19.63 4.93
C LEU A 48 6.20 18.41 5.77
N ARG A 49 5.94 18.58 7.07
CA ARG A 49 5.37 17.52 7.92
C ARG A 49 3.99 17.09 7.44
N LYS A 50 3.13 18.06 7.09
CA LYS A 50 1.77 17.80 6.60
C LYS A 50 1.82 17.02 5.28
N ASP A 51 2.62 17.47 4.33
CA ASP A 51 2.74 16.86 3.01
C ASP A 51 3.36 15.46 3.10
N PHE A 52 4.38 15.30 3.94
CA PHE A 52 5.01 14.01 4.18
C PHE A 52 4.02 13.01 4.80
N ARG A 53 3.26 13.44 5.82
CA ARG A 53 2.18 12.62 6.41
C ARG A 53 1.11 12.28 5.37
N GLN A 54 0.66 13.25 4.57
CA GLN A 54 -0.37 13.05 3.55
C GLN A 54 0.07 12.03 2.49
N ALA A 55 1.33 12.11 2.03
CA ALA A 55 1.90 11.19 1.05
C ALA A 55 2.00 9.76 1.61
N ALA A 56 2.46 9.61 2.84
CA ALA A 56 2.57 8.31 3.50
C ALA A 56 1.20 7.67 3.77
N ARG A 57 0.22 8.47 4.21
CA ARG A 57 -1.13 8.02 4.60
C ARG A 57 -1.80 7.14 3.54
N ARG A 58 -1.73 7.55 2.27
CA ARG A 58 -2.33 6.85 1.11
C ARG A 58 -1.91 5.39 0.96
N HIS A 59 -0.73 5.05 1.46
CA HIS A 59 -0.15 3.72 1.26
C HIS A 59 0.14 2.99 2.57
N TRP A 60 0.13 3.69 3.71
CA TRP A 60 0.59 3.15 4.98
C TRP A 60 -0.23 1.93 5.42
N TYR A 61 -1.55 2.08 5.60
CA TYR A 61 -2.40 0.98 6.07
C TYR A 61 -2.50 -0.15 5.05
N ARG A 62 -2.66 0.19 3.75
CA ARG A 62 -2.71 -0.81 2.68
C ARG A 62 -1.47 -1.70 2.69
N THR A 63 -0.28 -1.11 2.80
CA THR A 63 0.99 -1.85 2.85
C THR A 63 1.08 -2.70 4.11
N LEU A 64 0.70 -2.15 5.27
CA LEU A 64 0.70 -2.87 6.54
C LEU A 64 -0.22 -4.10 6.49
N LYS A 65 -1.43 -3.93 5.97
CA LYS A 65 -2.40 -5.00 5.74
C LYS A 65 -1.81 -6.09 4.85
N THR A 66 -1.27 -5.72 3.69
CA THR A 66 -0.64 -6.68 2.77
C THR A 66 0.52 -7.42 3.44
N LEU A 67 1.39 -6.74 4.18
CA LEU A 67 2.50 -7.39 4.88
C LEU A 67 2.02 -8.41 5.92
N ARG A 68 0.93 -8.12 6.63
CA ARG A 68 0.34 -9.03 7.64
C ARG A 68 -0.38 -10.22 7.00
N GLU A 69 -1.02 -10.04 5.85
CA GLU A 69 -1.77 -11.08 5.13
C GLU A 69 -0.88 -12.01 4.27
N LEU A 70 0.38 -11.63 4.02
CA LEU A 70 1.29 -12.49 3.26
C LEU A 70 1.54 -13.81 4.01
N PRO A 71 1.32 -14.99 3.39
CA PRO A 71 1.54 -16.26 4.06
C PRO A 71 3.03 -16.49 4.36
N PRO A 72 3.37 -17.10 5.51
CA PRO A 72 4.75 -17.47 5.79
C PRO A 72 5.20 -18.58 4.83
N ARG A 73 6.33 -18.38 4.14
CA ARG A 73 6.94 -19.40 3.27
C ARG A 73 8.02 -20.20 4.01
N ASP A 74 8.86 -19.50 4.75
CA ASP A 74 9.96 -20.07 5.52
C ASP A 74 10.29 -19.19 6.74
N GLN A 75 11.10 -19.70 7.68
CA GLN A 75 11.45 -19.00 8.91
C GLN A 75 12.21 -17.67 8.67
N ARG A 76 13.07 -17.62 7.64
CA ARG A 76 13.86 -16.43 7.29
C ARG A 76 12.97 -15.33 6.72
N THR A 77 12.07 -15.68 5.79
CA THR A 77 11.07 -14.77 5.22
C THR A 77 10.11 -14.27 6.29
N THR A 78 9.72 -15.13 7.24
CA THR A 78 8.89 -14.74 8.38
C THR A 78 9.58 -13.70 9.26
N ARG A 79 10.85 -13.92 9.61
CA ARG A 79 11.64 -12.95 10.40
C ARG A 79 11.78 -11.60 9.70
N ARG A 80 12.08 -11.59 8.40
CA ARG A 80 12.19 -10.37 7.59
C ARG A 80 10.88 -9.61 7.53
N ARG A 81 9.77 -10.33 7.31
CA ARG A 81 8.42 -9.77 7.31
C ARG A 81 8.10 -9.08 8.64
N SER A 82 8.41 -9.73 9.77
CA SER A 82 8.23 -9.12 11.10
C SER A 82 9.05 -7.84 11.27
N GLN A 83 10.34 -7.86 10.90
CA GLN A 83 11.19 -6.66 10.97
C GLN A 83 10.67 -5.50 10.11
N LEU A 84 10.10 -5.79 8.93
CA LEU A 84 9.49 -4.80 8.07
C LEU A 84 8.20 -4.24 8.67
N ILE A 85 7.34 -5.10 9.23
CA ILE A 85 6.13 -4.68 9.94
C ILE A 85 6.51 -3.74 11.09
N ASP A 86 7.45 -4.14 11.95
CA ASP A 86 7.90 -3.34 13.10
C ASP A 86 8.48 -1.97 12.67
N ALA A 87 9.25 -1.94 11.58
CA ALA A 87 9.78 -0.68 11.05
C ALA A 87 8.66 0.22 10.48
N TRP A 88 7.71 -0.37 9.77
CA TRP A 88 6.59 0.33 9.13
C TRP A 88 5.58 0.89 10.14
N GLU A 89 5.33 0.15 11.23
CA GLU A 89 4.52 0.61 12.37
C GLU A 89 5.18 1.80 13.06
N ARG A 90 6.48 1.73 13.33
CA ARG A 90 7.25 2.85 13.91
C ARG A 90 7.21 4.11 13.05
N LEU A 91 7.24 3.96 11.72
CA LEU A 91 7.02 5.08 10.80
C LEU A 91 5.63 5.70 10.98
N GLY A 92 4.59 4.87 11.10
CA GLY A 92 3.22 5.32 11.37
C GLY A 92 3.11 6.13 12.66
N VAL A 93 3.72 5.64 13.74
CA VAL A 93 3.79 6.34 15.04
C VAL A 93 4.49 7.69 14.89
N ALA A 94 5.64 7.76 14.23
CA ALA A 94 6.36 9.01 14.02
C ALA A 94 5.56 10.04 13.19
N LEU A 95 4.72 9.55 12.27
CA LEU A 95 3.80 10.36 11.47
C LEU A 95 2.47 10.67 12.14
N LYS A 96 2.22 10.15 13.36
CA LYS A 96 0.93 10.23 14.07
C LYS A 96 -0.22 9.68 13.22
N LEU A 97 -0.01 8.54 12.57
CA LEU A 97 -1.06 7.79 11.89
C LEU A 97 -1.65 6.79 12.88
N GLU A 98 -2.96 6.89 13.11
CA GLU A 98 -3.68 5.98 14.02
C GLU A 98 -4.26 4.82 13.21
N GLU A 99 -3.85 3.58 13.53
CA GLU A 99 -4.20 2.42 12.72
C GLU A 99 -5.71 2.26 12.52
N ILE A 100 -6.50 2.49 13.57
CA ILE A 100 -7.96 2.40 13.52
C ILE A 100 -8.53 3.38 12.48
N ASN A 101 -8.10 4.63 12.51
CA ASN A 101 -8.58 5.66 11.57
C ASN A 101 -8.15 5.34 10.14
N GLU A 102 -6.89 4.95 9.94
CA GLU A 102 -6.37 4.61 8.61
C GLU A 102 -7.02 3.34 8.05
N LYS A 103 -7.37 2.37 8.91
CA LYS A 103 -8.18 1.20 8.54
C LYS A 103 -9.57 1.61 8.08
N THR A 104 -10.26 2.44 8.86
CA THR A 104 -11.60 2.92 8.51
C THR A 104 -11.61 3.69 7.20
N ASP A 105 -10.62 4.54 6.97
CA ASP A 105 -10.47 5.27 5.71
C ASP A 105 -10.19 4.35 4.53
N TYR A 106 -9.26 3.41 4.70
CA TYR A 106 -9.00 2.38 3.70
C TYR A 106 -10.26 1.58 3.34
N GLU A 107 -11.03 1.14 4.33
CA GLU A 107 -12.27 0.40 4.08
C GLU A 107 -13.32 1.24 3.35
N ARG A 108 -13.44 2.53 3.69
CA ARG A 108 -14.29 3.48 2.97
C ARG A 108 -13.85 3.64 1.52
N GLU A 109 -12.56 3.82 1.27
CA GLU A 109 -11.99 3.93 -0.07
C GLU A 109 -12.20 2.65 -0.90
N VAL A 110 -11.96 1.48 -0.32
CA VAL A 110 -12.17 0.19 -0.98
C VAL A 110 -13.63 -0.02 -1.31
N LYS A 111 -14.55 0.29 -0.40
CA LYS A 111 -15.99 0.20 -0.64
C LYS A 111 -16.44 1.14 -1.76
N LYS A 112 -15.92 2.37 -1.78
CA LYS A 112 -16.22 3.35 -2.84
C LYS A 112 -15.67 2.90 -4.19
N ALA A 113 -14.40 2.48 -4.25
CA ALA A 113 -13.77 1.98 -5.47
C ALA A 113 -14.47 0.70 -5.99
N ALA A 114 -14.98 -0.14 -5.09
CA ALA A 114 -15.74 -1.33 -5.44
C ALA A 114 -17.12 -1.05 -6.06
N GLN A 115 -17.56 0.21 -6.11
CA GLN A 115 -18.80 0.64 -6.76
C GLN A 115 -18.56 1.35 -8.09
N LEU A 116 -17.31 1.53 -8.50
CA LEU A 116 -16.92 2.29 -9.69
C LEU A 116 -16.17 1.38 -10.68
N CYS A 117 -16.19 1.75 -11.95
CA CYS A 117 -15.42 1.06 -12.96
C CYS A 117 -13.94 1.47 -12.87
N ALA A 118 -13.03 0.49 -12.87
CA ALA A 118 -11.59 0.75 -12.82
C ALA A 118 -11.01 1.28 -14.14
N TRP A 119 -11.73 1.17 -15.27
CA TRP A 119 -11.27 1.69 -16.55
C TRP A 119 -11.50 3.21 -16.62
N VAL A 120 -10.41 3.97 -16.70
CA VAL A 120 -10.41 5.45 -16.57
C VAL A 120 -11.24 6.14 -17.66
N GLN A 121 -11.32 5.57 -18.86
CA GLN A 121 -12.11 6.13 -19.96
C GLN A 121 -13.60 5.73 -19.90
N CYS A 122 -14.02 4.96 -18.89
CA CYS A 122 -15.42 4.63 -18.67
C CYS A 122 -16.13 5.78 -17.97
N GLU A 123 -17.35 6.14 -18.39
CA GLU A 123 -18.17 7.12 -17.66
C GLU A 123 -18.46 6.70 -16.20
N TYR A 124 -18.48 5.38 -15.94
CA TYR A 124 -18.70 4.82 -14.61
C TYR A 124 -17.42 4.76 -13.77
N HIS A 125 -16.32 5.34 -14.24
CA HIS A 125 -15.13 5.54 -13.43
C HIS A 125 -15.38 6.52 -12.28
N GLU A 126 -16.19 7.54 -12.53
CA GLU A 126 -16.53 8.59 -11.56
C GLU A 126 -17.96 8.48 -11.04
N LYS A 127 -18.82 7.73 -11.74
CA LYS A 127 -20.24 7.56 -11.43
C LYS A 127 -20.57 6.10 -11.15
N LYS A 128 -21.50 5.86 -10.23
CA LYS A 128 -21.99 4.51 -9.94
C LYS A 128 -22.73 3.96 -11.18
N PRO A 129 -22.33 2.79 -11.72
CA PRO A 129 -23.04 2.17 -12.82
C PRO A 129 -24.44 1.68 -12.37
N PRO A 130 -25.39 1.58 -13.30
CA PRO A 130 -26.73 1.06 -13.01
C PRO A 130 -26.69 -0.41 -12.59
N GLN A 131 -25.67 -1.15 -13.02
CA GLN A 131 -25.46 -2.55 -12.69
C GLN A 131 -24.28 -2.73 -11.72
N PRO A 132 -24.32 -3.72 -10.82
CA PRO A 132 -23.20 -4.01 -9.93
C PRO A 132 -21.91 -4.31 -10.71
N THR A 133 -20.81 -3.68 -10.30
CA THR A 133 -19.50 -3.93 -10.91
C THR A 133 -18.97 -5.32 -10.56
N ARG A 134 -18.36 -5.99 -11.53
CA ARG A 134 -17.79 -7.33 -11.39
C ARG A 134 -16.30 -7.25 -11.06
N ALA A 135 -15.81 -8.15 -10.22
CA ALA A 135 -14.38 -8.25 -9.94
C ALA A 135 -13.60 -8.69 -11.19
N CYS A 136 -12.37 -8.19 -11.31
CA CYS A 136 -11.44 -8.60 -12.35
C CYS A 136 -11.19 -10.11 -12.25
N VAL A 137 -11.38 -10.82 -13.36
CA VAL A 137 -11.15 -12.28 -13.43
C VAL A 137 -9.68 -12.66 -13.18
N GLY A 138 -8.74 -11.74 -13.45
CA GLY A 138 -7.31 -11.97 -13.24
C GLY A 138 -6.85 -11.66 -11.82
N CYS A 139 -6.95 -10.38 -11.39
CA CYS A 139 -6.39 -9.95 -10.11
C CYS A 139 -7.40 -9.95 -8.94
N GLY A 140 -8.71 -10.00 -9.18
CA GLY A 140 -9.74 -9.88 -8.14
C GLY A 140 -9.84 -8.52 -7.43
N GLU A 141 -8.84 -7.64 -7.58
CA GLU A 141 -8.72 -6.37 -6.85
C GLU A 141 -9.52 -5.21 -7.47
N THR A 142 -9.52 -5.13 -8.81
CA THR A 142 -10.23 -4.07 -9.55
C THR A 142 -11.61 -4.52 -9.97
N ARG A 143 -12.55 -3.58 -10.14
CA ARG A 143 -13.92 -3.89 -10.57
C ARG A 143 -14.30 -3.16 -11.86
N TYR A 144 -15.13 -3.81 -12.68
CA TYR A 144 -15.53 -3.30 -13.99
C TYR A 144 -17.05 -3.37 -14.15
N CYS A 145 -17.65 -2.37 -14.81
CA CYS A 145 -19.09 -2.40 -15.13
C CYS A 145 -19.44 -3.45 -16.19
N SER A 146 -18.48 -3.85 -17.04
CA SER A 146 -18.67 -4.83 -18.11
C SER A 146 -17.37 -5.55 -18.47
N ARG A 147 -17.51 -6.71 -19.14
CA ARG A 147 -16.36 -7.48 -19.67
C ARG A 147 -15.54 -6.66 -20.68
N ALA A 148 -16.21 -5.82 -21.47
CA ALA A 148 -15.55 -4.93 -22.42
C ALA A 148 -14.63 -3.92 -21.72
N CYS A 149 -15.07 -3.32 -20.60
CA CYS A 149 -14.23 -2.40 -19.84
C CYS A 149 -13.03 -3.12 -19.20
N GLN A 150 -13.22 -4.37 -18.75
CA GLN A 150 -12.11 -5.19 -18.26
C GLN A 150 -11.07 -5.44 -19.37
N GLN A 151 -11.50 -5.82 -20.58
CA GLN A 151 -10.60 -6.06 -21.71
C GLN A 151 -9.84 -4.80 -22.15
N LYS A 152 -10.52 -3.65 -22.23
CA LYS A 152 -9.89 -2.37 -22.61
C LYS A 152 -8.86 -1.90 -21.58
N CYS A 153 -9.11 -2.12 -20.29
CA CYS A 153 -8.16 -1.76 -19.23
C CYS A 153 -6.84 -2.54 -19.37
N VAL A 154 -6.91 -3.85 -19.64
CA VAL A 154 -5.73 -4.69 -19.87
C VAL A 154 -4.91 -4.20 -21.05
N LEU A 155 -5.57 -3.71 -22.11
CA LEU A 155 -4.91 -3.16 -23.30
C LEU A 155 -4.36 -1.73 -23.13
N SER A 156 -4.78 -1.01 -22.08
CA SER A 156 -4.36 0.38 -21.81
C SER A 156 -3.23 0.48 -20.77
N LEU A 157 -2.73 -0.65 -20.26
CA LEU A 157 -1.72 -0.77 -19.21
C LEU A 157 -0.54 -1.68 -19.61
N CYS A 158 -0.33 -1.89 -20.92
CA CYS A 158 0.96 -2.33 -21.47
C CYS A 158 1.84 -1.12 -21.77
#